data_AF-A0AAE4SEA2-F1
#
_entry.id   AF-A0AAE4SEA2-F1
#
_cell.length_a   1.000
_cell.length_b   1.000
_cell.length_c   1.000
_cell.angle_alpha   90.00
_cell.angle_beta   90.00
_cell.angle_gamma   90.00
#
_symmetry.space_group_name_H-M   'P 1'
#
loop_
_entity.id
_entity.type
_entity.pdbx_description
1 polymer ?
#
loop_
_entity_poly.entity_id
_entity_poly.type
_entity_poly.pdbx_seq_one_letter_code
_entity_poly.pdbx_strand_id
1 'polypeptide(L)'
;MFILVLISIVVLGFVSIIYLQENITDHFKSDSNFQVLNKDETLLSFPDGMNFIYETQLSKVRSIEKWVTPIKIKYEGDPTKEDIKFLNNIIKEFNKIDGFPGMKIVNKDENVLLIYATKETLPKYQEKYNTEDVDKGICHHFSENGEITQAIIIIESDIDQDYKNSVVLHEIFHMVGFYGHYYNNSSIINQNGEPVSGLSATDTLALKMLYNPEILIGMKYYEIREYYQNKEMNDF
;
A
#
# COMPACT_ATOMS: atom_id res chain seq x y z
N MET A 1 13.69 -37.74 -42.80
CA MET A 1 13.27 -36.32 -42.85
C MET A 1 12.41 -35.90 -41.65
N PHE A 2 11.62 -36.78 -41.03
CA PHE A 2 10.75 -36.44 -39.88
C PHE A 2 11.47 -36.24 -38.52
N ILE A 3 12.62 -36.87 -38.29
CA ILE A 3 13.32 -36.81 -36.99
C ILE A 3 14.02 -35.46 -36.75
N LEU A 4 14.52 -34.80 -37.80
CA LEU A 4 15.19 -33.49 -37.70
C LEU A 4 14.23 -32.33 -37.38
N VAL A 5 12.97 -32.43 -37.82
CA VAL A 5 11.94 -31.42 -37.53
C VAL A 5 11.51 -31.47 -36.06
N LEU A 6 11.44 -32.67 -35.46
CA LEU A 6 11.03 -32.82 -34.07
C LEU A 6 12.07 -32.25 -33.08
N ILE A 7 13.36 -32.46 -33.35
CA ILE A 7 14.45 -31.94 -32.50
C ILE A 7 14.49 -30.39 -32.56
N SER A 8 14.21 -29.81 -33.72
CA SER A 8 14.22 -28.35 -33.91
C SER A 8 13.11 -27.65 -33.10
N ILE A 9 11.92 -28.27 -32.99
CA ILE A 9 10.78 -27.71 -32.24
C ILE A 9 11.03 -27.78 -30.72
N VAL A 10 11.66 -28.86 -30.23
CA VAL A 10 11.97 -29.00 -28.80
C VAL A 10 13.05 -28.01 -28.35
N VAL A 11 14.08 -27.78 -29.18
CA VAL A 11 15.15 -26.81 -28.87
C VAL A 11 14.62 -25.38 -28.90
N LEU A 12 13.77 -25.01 -29.88
CA LEU A 12 13.13 -23.69 -29.91
C LEU A 12 12.18 -23.48 -28.73
N GLY A 13 11.44 -24.51 -28.31
CA GLY A 13 10.59 -24.46 -27.12
C GLY A 13 11.39 -24.23 -25.84
N PHE A 14 12.50 -24.93 -25.65
CA PHE A 14 13.37 -24.74 -24.47
C PHE A 14 14.05 -23.36 -24.46
N VAL A 15 14.55 -22.88 -25.61
CA VAL A 15 15.14 -21.53 -25.71
C VAL A 15 14.08 -20.46 -25.44
N SER A 16 12.84 -20.64 -25.88
CA SER A 16 11.75 -19.69 -25.61
C SER A 16 11.35 -19.67 -24.14
N ILE A 17 11.34 -20.83 -23.47
CA ILE A 17 11.03 -20.94 -22.03
C ILE A 17 12.15 -20.34 -21.19
N ILE A 18 13.42 -20.60 -21.54
CA ILE A 18 14.58 -20.00 -20.86
C ILE A 18 14.60 -18.49 -21.08
N TYR A 19 14.33 -18.00 -22.30
CA TYR A 19 14.26 -16.57 -22.58
C TYR A 19 13.07 -15.90 -21.88
N LEU A 20 11.94 -16.59 -21.69
CA LEU A 20 10.84 -16.08 -20.86
C LEU A 20 11.22 -16.06 -19.37
N GLN A 21 11.90 -17.10 -18.87
CA GLN A 21 12.34 -17.17 -17.48
C GLN A 21 13.41 -16.12 -17.17
N GLU A 22 14.35 -15.88 -18.08
CA GLU A 22 15.38 -14.85 -17.97
C GLU A 22 14.79 -13.45 -18.07
N ASN A 23 13.81 -13.19 -18.95
CA ASN A 23 13.13 -11.87 -19.00
C ASN A 23 12.20 -11.61 -17.80
N ILE A 24 11.61 -12.66 -17.21
CA ILE A 24 10.86 -12.51 -15.96
C ILE A 24 11.85 -12.23 -14.82
N THR A 25 12.95 -12.97 -14.71
CA THR A 25 13.90 -12.81 -13.59
C THR A 25 14.78 -11.55 -13.69
N ASP A 26 15.10 -11.04 -14.88
CA ASP A 26 15.85 -9.79 -15.05
C ASP A 26 15.00 -8.53 -14.81
N HIS A 27 13.67 -8.62 -14.85
CA HIS A 27 12.80 -7.54 -14.35
C HIS A 27 12.70 -7.47 -12.81
N PHE A 28 13.15 -8.52 -12.10
CA PHE A 28 13.16 -8.56 -10.63
C PHE A 28 14.56 -8.46 -10.02
N LYS A 29 15.60 -8.22 -10.82
CA LYS A 29 16.91 -7.79 -10.30
C LYS A 29 17.04 -6.29 -10.43
N SER A 30 16.37 -5.58 -9.54
CA SER A 30 16.69 -4.19 -9.29
C SER A 30 17.34 -4.11 -7.93
N ASP A 31 18.53 -3.52 -7.87
CA ASP A 31 19.09 -2.88 -6.67
C ASP A 31 18.18 -1.73 -6.20
N SER A 32 16.86 -1.95 -6.14
CA SER A 32 15.87 -0.94 -5.87
C SER A 32 15.96 -0.57 -4.40
N ASN A 33 16.55 0.59 -4.14
CA ASN A 33 16.38 1.25 -2.86
C ASN A 33 14.90 1.62 -2.75
N PHE A 34 14.04 0.72 -2.26
CA PHE A 34 12.62 0.97 -2.04
C PHE A 34 12.47 2.25 -1.19
N GLN A 35 11.86 3.28 -1.76
CA GLN A 35 11.68 4.58 -1.12
C GLN A 35 10.23 4.75 -0.75
N VAL A 36 9.92 4.91 0.53
CA VAL A 36 8.51 5.01 0.94
C VAL A 36 7.84 6.23 0.33
N LEU A 37 8.53 7.39 0.27
CA LEU A 37 8.03 8.61 -0.34
C LEU A 37 8.90 8.98 -1.54
N ASN A 38 8.32 9.01 -2.75
CA ASN A 38 9.02 9.60 -3.89
C ASN A 38 9.05 11.12 -3.75
N LYS A 39 10.21 11.70 -4.04
CA LYS A 39 10.41 13.16 -4.12
C LYS A 39 10.12 13.73 -5.50
N ASP A 40 9.66 12.91 -6.45
CA ASP A 40 9.54 13.35 -7.83
C ASP A 40 8.39 14.36 -7.95
N GLU A 41 8.76 15.63 -8.16
CA GLU A 41 7.87 16.77 -8.29
C GLU A 41 7.26 16.78 -9.69
N THR A 42 6.29 15.90 -9.94
CA THR A 42 5.36 16.13 -11.05
C THR A 42 4.56 17.40 -10.75
N LEU A 43 4.02 18.05 -11.80
CA LEU A 43 3.08 19.16 -11.65
C LEU A 43 1.79 18.64 -11.00
N LEU A 44 1.79 18.57 -9.68
CA LEU A 44 0.64 18.18 -8.87
C LEU A 44 -0.25 19.40 -8.62
N SER A 45 -1.55 19.13 -8.49
CA SER A 45 -2.53 20.11 -8.07
C SER A 45 -3.41 19.54 -6.96
N PHE A 46 -3.95 20.40 -6.08
CA PHE A 46 -4.94 19.97 -5.09
C PHE A 46 -6.14 19.25 -5.71
N PRO A 47 -6.66 19.63 -6.91
CA PRO A 47 -7.62 18.81 -7.63
C PRO A 47 -7.23 17.34 -7.81
N ASP A 48 -5.96 17.04 -8.09
CA ASP A 48 -5.49 15.65 -8.26
C ASP A 48 -5.55 14.88 -6.94
N GLY A 49 -5.04 15.48 -5.86
CA GLY A 49 -5.12 14.89 -4.51
C GLY A 49 -6.56 14.77 -4.01
N MET A 50 -7.44 15.73 -4.34
CA MET A 50 -8.86 15.67 -4.01
C MET A 50 -9.58 14.56 -4.78
N ASN A 51 -9.27 14.39 -6.07
CA ASN A 51 -9.84 13.30 -6.86
C ASN A 51 -9.40 11.94 -6.31
N PHE A 52 -8.12 11.84 -5.93
CA PHE A 52 -7.59 10.67 -5.25
C PHE A 52 -8.38 10.36 -3.97
N ILE A 53 -8.43 11.29 -3.00
CA ILE A 53 -9.17 11.12 -1.73
C ILE A 53 -10.64 10.75 -2.00
N TYR A 54 -11.25 11.35 -3.02
CA TYR A 54 -12.62 11.03 -3.40
C TYR A 54 -12.77 9.57 -3.85
N GLU A 55 -12.00 9.13 -4.84
CA GLU A 55 -12.09 7.78 -5.38
C GLU A 55 -11.79 6.72 -4.32
N THR A 56 -10.80 6.98 -3.47
CA THR A 56 -10.22 5.99 -2.57
C THR A 56 -10.82 6.04 -1.18
N GLN A 57 -11.57 7.07 -0.80
CA GLN A 57 -12.20 7.13 0.52
C GLN A 57 -13.64 7.61 0.41
N LEU A 58 -13.86 8.82 -0.09
CA LEU A 58 -15.17 9.47 0.03
C LEU A 58 -16.28 8.88 -0.86
N SER A 59 -15.89 8.13 -1.89
CA SER A 59 -16.81 7.33 -2.71
C SER A 59 -17.34 6.11 -1.96
N LYS A 60 -16.66 5.69 -0.87
CA LYS A 60 -16.96 4.52 -0.04
C LYS A 60 -17.62 4.93 1.27
N VAL A 61 -17.02 5.89 1.97
CA VAL A 61 -17.50 6.46 3.24
C VAL A 61 -17.87 7.93 3.01
N ARG A 62 -19.08 8.35 3.38
CA ARG A 62 -19.62 9.67 2.96
C ARG A 62 -18.94 10.89 3.62
N SER A 63 -17.95 10.65 4.47
CA SER A 63 -17.21 11.64 5.26
C SER A 63 -15.82 11.08 5.61
N ILE A 64 -14.90 11.96 5.98
CA ILE A 64 -13.53 11.59 6.32
C ILE A 64 -13.49 10.67 7.52
N GLU A 65 -12.76 9.59 7.32
CA GLU A 65 -12.32 8.67 8.35
C GLU A 65 -10.79 8.64 8.36
N LYS A 66 -10.20 8.82 9.55
CA LYS A 66 -8.75 8.75 9.74
C LYS A 66 -8.38 8.43 11.18
N TRP A 67 -7.11 8.10 11.39
CA TRP A 67 -6.54 7.98 12.73
C TRP A 67 -6.35 9.38 13.33
N VAL A 68 -6.76 9.54 14.59
CA VAL A 68 -6.39 10.70 15.44
C VAL A 68 -5.65 10.26 16.69
N THR A 69 -5.69 8.97 17.01
CA THR A 69 -4.87 8.35 18.05
C THR A 69 -3.61 7.68 17.46
N PRO A 70 -2.51 7.58 18.23
CA PRO A 70 -1.28 6.96 17.74
C PRO A 70 -1.48 5.50 17.31
N ILE A 71 -0.95 5.18 16.14
CA ILE A 71 -1.00 3.84 15.55
C ILE A 71 0.09 2.97 16.22
N LYS A 72 -0.33 1.84 16.78
CA LYS A 72 0.51 0.88 17.48
C LYS A 72 0.39 -0.46 16.77
N ILE A 73 1.40 -0.77 15.98
CA ILE A 73 1.47 -1.99 15.20
C ILE A 73 2.13 -3.09 16.03
N LYS A 74 1.47 -4.22 16.18
CA LYS A 74 2.13 -5.48 16.52
C LYS A 74 2.15 -6.34 15.27
N TYR A 75 3.26 -7.05 15.04
CA TYR A 75 3.32 -8.03 13.97
C TYR A 75 3.34 -9.46 14.51
N GLU A 76 2.79 -10.39 13.73
CA GLU A 76 2.80 -11.84 13.98
C GLU A 76 3.30 -12.59 12.73
N GLY A 77 3.67 -13.86 12.93
CA GLY A 77 4.33 -14.69 11.92
C GLY A 77 5.85 -14.71 12.09
N ASP A 78 6.57 -14.90 10.98
CA ASP A 78 8.03 -14.95 10.94
C ASP A 78 8.58 -13.94 9.90
N PRO A 79 8.41 -12.62 10.12
CA PRO A 79 8.92 -11.62 9.19
C PRO A 79 10.44 -11.66 9.11
N THR A 80 10.98 -11.44 7.92
CA THR A 80 12.41 -11.36 7.71
C THR A 80 12.98 -10.06 8.31
N LYS A 81 14.30 -9.97 8.41
CA LYS A 81 14.97 -8.71 8.78
C LYS A 81 14.69 -7.60 7.77
N GLU A 82 14.48 -7.95 6.50
CA GLU A 82 14.15 -7.01 5.43
C GLU A 82 12.73 -6.49 5.60
N ASP A 83 11.77 -7.35 5.93
CA ASP A 83 10.39 -6.96 6.26
C ASP A 83 10.36 -5.95 7.42
N ILE A 84 11.07 -6.24 8.51
CA ILE A 84 11.15 -5.36 9.67
C ILE A 84 11.83 -4.03 9.32
N LYS A 85 12.93 -4.07 8.55
CA LYS A 85 13.64 -2.87 8.09
C LYS A 85 12.72 -2.00 7.23
N PHE A 86 11.97 -2.62 6.33
CA PHE A 86 11.05 -1.94 5.43
C PHE A 86 9.88 -1.30 6.21
N LEU A 87 9.23 -2.04 7.11
CA LEU A 87 8.18 -1.51 7.98
C LEU A 87 8.65 -0.32 8.83
N ASN A 88 9.85 -0.41 9.41
CA ASN A 88 10.44 0.72 10.14
C ASN A 88 10.69 1.95 9.25
N ASN A 89 11.02 1.73 7.98
CA ASN A 89 11.16 2.83 7.02
C ASN A 89 9.81 3.50 6.75
N ILE A 90 8.74 2.71 6.56
CA ILE A 90 7.38 3.25 6.38
C ILE A 90 7.00 4.12 7.57
N ILE A 91 7.13 3.56 8.78
CA ILE A 91 6.84 4.26 10.04
C ILE A 91 7.63 5.58 10.12
N LYS A 92 8.93 5.53 9.84
CA LYS A 92 9.79 6.71 9.89
C LYS A 92 9.34 7.80 8.92
N GLU A 93 9.00 7.45 7.68
CA GLU A 93 8.60 8.43 6.68
C GLU A 93 7.18 8.99 6.94
N PHE A 94 6.23 8.14 7.35
CA PHE A 94 4.87 8.59 7.68
C PHE A 94 4.86 9.51 8.91
N ASN A 95 5.71 9.24 9.91
CA ASN A 95 5.86 10.09 11.10
C ASN A 95 6.46 11.48 10.81
N LYS A 96 6.95 11.75 9.60
CA LYS A 96 7.39 13.11 9.19
C LYS A 96 6.25 13.98 8.67
N ILE A 97 5.09 13.38 8.39
CA ILE A 97 3.94 14.10 7.84
C ILE A 97 3.29 14.91 8.96
N ASP A 98 3.15 16.22 8.73
CA ASP A 98 2.51 17.10 9.69
C ASP A 98 1.03 16.70 9.90
N GLY A 99 0.61 16.72 11.16
CA GLY A 99 -0.72 16.25 11.59
C GLY A 99 -0.93 14.72 11.61
N PHE A 100 0.03 13.90 11.16
CA PHE A 100 -0.07 12.45 11.28
C PHE A 100 0.04 12.04 12.76
N PRO A 101 -0.84 11.16 13.29
CA PRO A 101 -0.93 10.88 14.74
C PRO A 101 0.26 10.09 15.29
N GLY A 102 1.18 9.68 14.42
CA GLY A 102 2.33 8.88 14.75
C GLY A 102 2.03 7.39 14.69
N MET A 103 3.04 6.62 14.31
CA MET A 103 3.02 5.17 14.16
C MET A 103 4.24 4.57 14.84
N LYS A 104 4.08 3.40 15.48
CA LYS A 104 5.21 2.66 16.08
C LYS A 104 4.92 1.17 16.20
N ILE A 105 5.98 0.37 16.25
CA ILE A 105 5.90 -1.05 16.58
C ILE A 105 5.82 -1.22 18.11
N VAL A 106 4.96 -2.11 18.58
CA VAL A 106 4.78 -2.46 19.99
C VAL A 106 4.69 -3.99 20.18
N ASN A 107 4.96 -4.46 21.39
CA ASN A 107 4.83 -5.88 21.75
C ASN A 107 3.50 -6.22 22.42
N LYS A 108 2.72 -5.21 22.82
CA LYS A 108 1.41 -5.32 23.48
C LYS A 108 0.64 -4.01 23.35
N ASP A 109 -0.66 -4.05 23.63
CA ASP A 109 -1.57 -2.90 23.59
C ASP A 109 -1.63 -2.27 22.19
N GLU A 110 -1.56 -3.12 21.16
CA GLU A 110 -1.70 -2.77 19.74
C GLU A 110 -3.13 -2.34 19.40
N ASN A 111 -3.26 -1.48 18.40
CA ASN A 111 -4.52 -1.24 17.70
C ASN A 111 -4.43 -1.65 16.22
N VAL A 112 -3.24 -2.03 15.75
CA VAL A 112 -3.06 -2.61 14.42
C VAL A 112 -2.32 -3.93 14.55
N LEU A 113 -2.88 -4.98 13.95
CA LEU A 113 -2.25 -6.29 13.85
C LEU A 113 -1.80 -6.54 12.40
N LEU A 114 -0.49 -6.73 12.20
CA LEU A 114 0.10 -7.05 10.90
C LEU A 114 0.58 -8.52 10.88
N ILE A 115 0.06 -9.34 10.01
CA ILE A 115 0.32 -10.78 9.99
C ILE A 115 1.08 -11.13 8.72
N TYR A 116 2.27 -11.71 8.89
CA TYR A 116 3.01 -12.36 7.80
C TYR A 116 2.63 -13.84 7.78
N ALA A 117 1.85 -14.25 6.78
CA ALA A 117 1.35 -15.60 6.63
C ALA A 117 1.89 -16.23 5.37
N THR A 118 2.35 -17.48 5.43
CA THR A 118 2.65 -18.22 4.19
C THR A 118 1.36 -18.49 3.41
N LYS A 119 1.46 -18.76 2.10
CA LYS A 119 0.33 -19.14 1.26
C LYS A 119 -0.51 -20.29 1.85
N GLU A 120 0.13 -21.22 2.56
CA GLU A 120 -0.56 -22.33 3.24
C GLU A 120 -1.36 -21.87 4.49
N THR A 121 -0.87 -20.86 5.20
CA THR A 121 -1.48 -20.38 6.45
C THR A 121 -2.42 -19.19 6.24
N LEU A 122 -2.33 -18.52 5.08
CA LEU A 122 -3.17 -17.37 4.72
C LEU A 122 -4.67 -17.64 4.90
N PRO A 123 -5.26 -18.76 4.42
CA PRO A 123 -6.69 -19.03 4.59
C PRO A 123 -7.12 -19.14 6.06
N LYS A 124 -6.23 -19.64 6.94
CA LYS A 124 -6.53 -19.78 8.37
C LYS A 124 -6.65 -18.41 9.05
N TYR A 125 -5.81 -17.46 8.66
CA TYR A 125 -5.90 -16.10 9.18
C TYR A 125 -7.10 -15.35 8.59
N GLN A 126 -7.39 -15.56 7.30
CA GLN A 126 -8.58 -15.00 6.66
C GLN A 126 -9.87 -15.47 7.34
N GLU A 127 -9.98 -16.77 7.60
CA GLU A 127 -11.10 -17.35 8.35
C GLU A 127 -11.16 -16.80 9.79
N LYS A 128 -10.03 -16.78 10.51
CA LYS A 128 -9.96 -16.30 11.90
C LYS A 128 -10.46 -14.86 12.06
N TYR A 129 -10.14 -14.00 11.10
CA TYR A 129 -10.48 -12.58 11.15
C TYR A 129 -11.64 -12.20 10.24
N ASN A 130 -12.32 -13.19 9.64
CA ASN A 130 -13.44 -13.01 8.73
C ASN A 130 -13.16 -11.98 7.62
N THR A 131 -11.99 -12.08 7.00
CA THR A 131 -11.59 -11.24 5.87
C THR A 131 -11.91 -11.95 4.56
N GLU A 132 -12.08 -11.20 3.47
CA GLU A 132 -12.34 -11.77 2.14
C GLU A 132 -11.15 -12.61 1.63
N ASP A 133 -11.45 -13.55 0.72
CA ASP A 133 -10.43 -14.35 0.02
C ASP A 133 -9.61 -13.43 -0.90
N VAL A 134 -8.41 -13.10 -0.47
CA VAL A 134 -7.43 -12.30 -1.21
C VAL A 134 -6.18 -13.11 -1.53
N ASP A 135 -5.53 -12.78 -2.65
CA ASP A 135 -4.41 -13.55 -3.17
C ASP A 135 -3.07 -13.20 -2.50
N LYS A 136 -2.83 -11.95 -2.07
CA LYS A 136 -1.48 -11.52 -1.61
C LYS A 136 -1.47 -10.63 -0.37
N GLY A 137 -2.51 -9.82 -0.19
CA GLY A 137 -2.64 -8.87 0.90
C GLY A 137 -4.09 -8.48 1.13
N ILE A 138 -4.41 -8.15 2.38
CA ILE A 138 -5.67 -7.49 2.74
C ILE A 138 -5.48 -6.62 3.97
N CYS A 139 -6.12 -5.46 3.95
CA CYS A 139 -6.34 -4.61 5.10
C CYS A 139 -7.84 -4.52 5.41
N HIS A 140 -8.20 -4.85 6.63
CA HIS A 140 -9.52 -4.53 7.19
C HIS A 140 -9.35 -3.55 8.35
N HIS A 141 -10.16 -2.49 8.38
CA HIS A 141 -10.13 -1.51 9.45
C HIS A 141 -11.51 -1.39 10.09
N PHE A 142 -11.52 -0.88 11.31
CA PHE A 142 -12.72 -0.59 12.10
C PHE A 142 -12.71 0.89 12.43
N SER A 143 -13.85 1.54 12.24
CA SER A 143 -14.03 2.94 12.57
C SER A 143 -15.22 3.16 13.51
N GLU A 144 -15.07 4.10 14.43
CA GLU A 144 -16.11 4.54 15.36
C GLU A 144 -16.23 6.05 15.28
N ASN A 145 -17.42 6.55 14.93
CA ASN A 145 -17.68 7.98 14.75
C ASN A 145 -16.68 8.67 13.78
N GLY A 146 -16.18 7.91 12.81
CA GLY A 146 -15.20 8.35 11.81
C GLY A 146 -13.74 8.35 12.27
N GLU A 147 -13.44 8.01 13.53
CA GLU A 147 -12.07 7.67 13.91
C GLU A 147 -11.78 6.22 13.52
N ILE A 148 -10.68 5.98 12.81
CA ILE A 148 -10.17 4.62 12.66
C ILE A 148 -9.59 4.20 14.01
N THR A 149 -10.12 3.11 14.58
CA THR A 149 -9.75 2.66 15.93
C THR A 149 -8.90 1.39 15.90
N GLN A 150 -9.10 0.54 14.89
CA GLN A 150 -8.39 -0.74 14.77
C GLN A 150 -8.16 -1.12 13.30
N ALA A 151 -7.12 -1.90 13.03
CA ALA A 151 -6.94 -2.54 11.73
C ALA A 151 -6.24 -3.91 11.83
N ILE A 152 -6.52 -4.77 10.87
CA ILE A 152 -5.89 -6.07 10.67
C ILE A 152 -5.37 -6.09 9.24
N ILE A 153 -4.07 -6.34 9.11
CA ILE A 153 -3.39 -6.50 7.83
C ILE A 153 -2.86 -7.93 7.76
N ILE A 154 -3.13 -8.63 6.66
CA ILE A 154 -2.60 -9.98 6.41
C ILE A 154 -1.85 -9.94 5.08
N ILE A 155 -0.61 -10.45 5.06
CA ILE A 155 0.31 -10.42 3.92
C ILE A 155 0.83 -11.82 3.64
N GLU A 156 0.84 -12.25 2.38
CA GLU A 156 1.55 -13.46 1.95
C GLU A 156 3.07 -13.26 2.12
N SER A 157 3.73 -14.12 2.90
CA SER A 157 5.12 -13.93 3.32
C SER A 157 6.14 -14.63 2.42
N ASP A 158 5.71 -15.65 1.68
CA ASP A 158 6.51 -16.55 0.83
C ASP A 158 6.50 -16.17 -0.65
N ILE A 159 6.52 -14.87 -0.92
CA ILE A 159 6.61 -14.23 -2.24
C ILE A 159 7.92 -13.43 -2.37
N ASP A 160 8.22 -12.96 -3.59
CA ASP A 160 9.36 -12.09 -3.86
C ASP A 160 9.39 -10.86 -2.91
N GLN A 161 10.58 -10.47 -2.45
CA GLN A 161 10.71 -9.44 -1.42
C GLN A 161 10.28 -8.05 -1.91
N ASP A 162 10.56 -7.69 -3.16
CA ASP A 162 10.16 -6.38 -3.71
C ASP A 162 8.65 -6.35 -3.94
N TYR A 163 8.09 -7.44 -4.45
CA TYR A 163 6.64 -7.60 -4.56
C TYR A 163 5.97 -7.50 -3.18
N LYS A 164 6.49 -8.21 -2.17
CA LYS A 164 5.99 -8.17 -0.78
C LYS A 164 6.07 -6.78 -0.18
N ASN A 165 7.16 -6.04 -0.41
CA ASN A 165 7.29 -4.66 0.04
C ASN A 165 6.19 -3.77 -0.58
N SER A 166 5.92 -3.92 -1.88
CA SER A 166 4.81 -3.21 -2.55
C SER A 166 3.46 -3.56 -1.92
N VAL A 167 3.18 -4.84 -1.67
CA VAL A 167 1.93 -5.28 -1.02
C VAL A 167 1.82 -4.72 0.40
N VAL A 168 2.88 -4.78 1.21
CA VAL A 168 2.89 -4.23 2.57
C VAL A 168 2.56 -2.73 2.55
N LEU A 169 3.17 -1.95 1.64
CA LEU A 169 2.89 -0.52 1.56
C LEU A 169 1.47 -0.23 1.06
N HIS A 170 0.97 -1.01 0.11
CA HIS A 170 -0.42 -0.96 -0.38
C HIS A 170 -1.42 -1.14 0.77
N GLU A 171 -1.28 -2.21 1.55
CA GLU A 171 -2.19 -2.49 2.66
C GLU A 171 -2.05 -1.48 3.81
N ILE A 172 -0.84 -0.97 4.08
CA ILE A 172 -0.67 0.12 5.04
C ILE A 172 -1.35 1.39 4.55
N PHE A 173 -1.35 1.67 3.24
CA PHE A 173 -2.03 2.82 2.67
C PHE A 173 -3.55 2.72 2.82
N HIS A 174 -4.12 1.52 2.66
CA HIS A 174 -5.51 1.24 3.04
C HIS A 174 -5.75 1.47 4.53
N MET A 175 -4.87 0.96 5.40
CA MET A 175 -4.99 1.09 6.86
C MET A 175 -5.02 2.54 7.34
N VAL A 176 -4.30 3.45 6.68
CA VAL A 176 -4.28 4.87 7.08
C VAL A 176 -5.46 5.69 6.55
N GLY A 177 -6.41 5.09 5.83
CA GLY A 177 -7.68 5.74 5.46
C GLY A 177 -8.03 5.73 3.98
N PHE A 178 -7.27 5.07 3.11
CA PHE A 178 -7.54 5.07 1.66
C PHE A 178 -8.12 3.73 1.20
N TYR A 179 -9.39 3.46 1.44
CA TYR A 179 -10.05 2.14 1.30
C TYR A 179 -10.31 1.63 -0.13
N GLY A 180 -10.33 2.50 -1.11
CA GLY A 180 -10.53 2.16 -2.52
C GLY A 180 -9.21 2.12 -3.28
N HIS A 181 -9.29 1.73 -4.55
CA HIS A 181 -8.15 1.72 -5.46
C HIS A 181 -8.15 2.95 -6.36
N TYR A 182 -6.96 3.35 -6.81
CA TYR A 182 -6.77 4.44 -7.76
C TYR A 182 -6.08 3.93 -9.01
N TYR A 183 -6.70 4.09 -10.18
CA TYR A 183 -6.26 3.48 -11.44
C TYR A 183 -5.17 4.30 -12.14
N ASN A 184 -4.06 4.54 -11.44
CA ASN A 184 -2.84 5.14 -11.97
C ASN A 184 -1.67 4.16 -11.75
N ASN A 185 -0.91 3.84 -12.80
CA ASN A 185 0.17 2.84 -12.76
C ASN A 185 1.29 3.17 -11.76
N SER A 186 1.45 4.43 -11.38
CA SER A 186 2.44 4.81 -10.37
C SER A 186 1.89 4.77 -8.95
N SER A 187 0.58 4.68 -8.76
CA SER A 187 -0.04 4.69 -7.43
C SER A 187 0.16 3.35 -6.72
N ILE A 188 0.52 3.40 -5.44
CA ILE A 188 0.67 2.20 -4.64
C ILE A 188 -0.62 1.39 -4.53
N ILE A 189 -1.79 2.06 -4.57
CA ILE A 189 -3.11 1.42 -4.44
C ILE A 189 -3.76 1.07 -5.79
N ASN A 190 -2.97 0.92 -6.85
CA ASN A 190 -3.46 0.38 -8.10
C ASN A 190 -3.47 -1.15 -8.06
N GLN A 191 -4.66 -1.75 -7.87
CA GLN A 191 -4.85 -3.20 -7.83
C GLN A 191 -4.41 -3.95 -9.10
N ASN A 192 -4.29 -3.26 -10.25
CA ASN A 192 -3.89 -3.85 -11.53
C ASN A 192 -2.49 -3.36 -11.97
N GLY A 193 -1.80 -2.61 -11.12
CA GLY A 193 -0.48 -2.07 -11.39
C GLY A 193 0.63 -3.10 -11.17
N GLU A 194 1.79 -2.84 -11.77
CA GLU A 194 3.02 -3.53 -11.39
C GLU A 194 3.43 -3.10 -9.97
N PRO A 195 4.22 -3.92 -9.26
CA PRO A 195 4.79 -3.53 -7.97
C PRO A 195 5.54 -2.20 -8.10
N VAL A 196 5.26 -1.27 -7.18
CA VAL A 196 5.94 0.02 -7.14
C VAL A 196 6.80 0.10 -5.88
N SER A 197 7.95 0.76 -6.01
CA SER A 197 8.95 0.86 -4.96
C SER A 197 8.69 1.98 -3.94
N GLY A 198 7.47 2.55 -3.92
CA GLY A 198 7.14 3.72 -3.12
C GLY A 198 5.81 4.38 -3.43
N LEU A 199 5.42 5.34 -2.59
CA LEU A 199 4.30 6.25 -2.89
C LEU A 199 4.64 7.12 -4.10
N SER A 200 3.70 7.26 -5.03
CA SER A 200 3.76 8.30 -6.05
C SER A 200 3.65 9.71 -5.45
N ALA A 201 3.91 10.71 -6.27
CA ALA A 201 3.70 12.11 -5.91
C ALA A 201 2.22 12.37 -5.53
N THR A 202 1.27 11.76 -6.25
CA THR A 202 -0.18 11.87 -5.96
C THR A 202 -0.56 11.15 -4.66
N ASP A 203 -0.05 9.94 -4.41
CA ASP A 203 -0.28 9.23 -3.14
C ASP A 203 0.24 10.06 -1.96
N THR A 204 1.45 10.62 -2.10
CA THR A 204 2.10 11.45 -1.09
C THR A 204 1.29 12.72 -0.81
N LEU A 205 0.83 13.41 -1.85
CA LEU A 205 -0.01 14.60 -1.70
C LEU A 205 -1.34 14.26 -1.03
N ALA A 206 -2.01 13.19 -1.46
CA ALA A 206 -3.27 12.76 -0.86
C ALA A 206 -3.11 12.42 0.63
N LEU A 207 -2.03 11.72 1.01
CA LEU A 207 -1.71 11.41 2.41
C LEU A 207 -1.48 12.68 3.24
N LYS A 208 -0.68 13.62 2.74
CA LYS A 208 -0.47 14.94 3.39
C LYS A 208 -1.78 15.71 3.52
N MET A 209 -2.62 15.68 2.48
CA MET A 209 -3.91 16.38 2.49
C MET A 209 -4.89 15.77 3.50
N LEU A 210 -4.97 14.43 3.59
CA LEU A 210 -5.83 13.73 4.53
C LEU A 210 -5.43 14.02 5.99
N TYR A 211 -4.13 14.05 6.26
CA TYR A 211 -3.59 14.25 7.61
C TYR A 211 -3.30 15.70 7.97
N ASN A 212 -3.55 16.66 7.07
CA ASN A 212 -3.49 18.07 7.40
C ASN A 212 -4.33 18.35 8.67
N PRO A 213 -3.81 19.09 9.67
CA PRO A 213 -4.49 19.32 10.95
C PRO A 213 -5.88 19.96 10.84
N GLU A 214 -6.13 20.74 9.78
CA GLU A 214 -7.42 21.41 9.54
C GLU A 214 -8.45 20.49 8.88
N ILE A 215 -8.04 19.34 8.36
CA ILE A 215 -8.96 18.32 7.86
C ILE A 215 -9.38 17.46 9.05
N LEU A 216 -10.65 17.53 9.43
CA LEU A 216 -11.19 16.84 10.60
C LEU A 216 -11.97 15.59 10.20
N ILE A 217 -12.07 14.63 11.14
CA ILE A 217 -12.98 13.50 11.02
C ILE A 217 -14.41 14.03 10.78
N GLY A 218 -15.15 13.35 9.90
CA GLY A 218 -16.53 13.71 9.58
C GLY A 218 -16.69 14.79 8.51
N MET A 219 -15.60 15.47 8.10
CA MET A 219 -15.67 16.41 6.98
C MET A 219 -16.07 15.69 5.69
N LYS A 220 -16.95 16.31 4.92
CA LYS A 220 -17.44 15.81 3.64
C LYS A 220 -16.60 16.37 2.51
N TYR A 221 -16.75 15.76 1.33
CA TYR A 221 -16.03 16.15 0.11
C TYR A 221 -16.04 17.67 -0.15
N TYR A 222 -17.20 18.34 -0.04
CA TYR A 222 -17.30 19.77 -0.33
C TYR A 222 -16.52 20.64 0.66
N GLU A 223 -16.44 20.25 1.93
CA GLU A 223 -15.76 21.01 2.99
C GLU A 223 -14.23 20.96 2.78
N ILE A 224 -13.72 19.78 2.45
CA ILE A 224 -12.29 19.57 2.16
C ILE A 224 -11.91 20.26 0.85
N ARG A 225 -12.77 20.15 -0.18
CA ARG A 225 -12.56 20.84 -1.45
C ARG A 225 -12.51 22.36 -1.25
N GLU A 226 -13.45 22.93 -0.50
CA GLU A 226 -13.48 24.36 -0.18
C GLU A 226 -12.23 24.81 0.58
N TYR A 227 -11.76 24.00 1.53
CA TYR A 227 -10.51 24.26 2.25
C TYR A 227 -9.31 24.37 1.30
N TYR A 228 -9.12 23.39 0.40
CA TYR A 228 -7.97 23.36 -0.52
C TYR A 228 -8.08 24.31 -1.72
N GLN A 229 -9.28 24.78 -2.06
CA GLN A 229 -9.48 25.77 -3.14
C GLN A 229 -8.76 27.10 -2.90
N ASN A 230 -8.47 27.43 -1.64
CA ASN A 230 -7.85 28.69 -1.24
C ASN A 230 -6.39 28.52 -0.77
N LYS A 231 -5.76 27.38 -1.07
CA LYS A 231 -4.38 27.07 -0.69
C LYS A 231 -3.45 27.11 -1.89
N GLU A 232 -2.17 27.34 -1.62
CA GLU A 232 -1.10 27.28 -2.61
C GLU A 232 -0.31 25.97 -2.45
N MET A 233 0.14 25.38 -3.55
CA MET A 233 0.87 24.10 -3.53
C MET A 233 2.22 24.19 -2.82
N ASN A 234 2.81 25.38 -2.72
CA ASN A 234 4.12 25.59 -2.07
C ASN A 234 4.13 25.24 -0.58
N ASP A 235 2.95 25.05 0.02
CA ASP A 235 2.80 24.67 1.42
C ASP A 235 2.83 23.13 1.62
N PHE A 236 3.00 22.31 0.56
CA PHE A 236 2.83 20.84 0.59
C PHE A 236 4.00 20.05 0.00
#